data_AF-A0A832RJ52-F1
#
_entry.id   AF-A0A832RJ52-F1
#
_cell.length_a   1.000
_cell.length_b   1.000
_cell.length_c   1.000
_cell.angle_alpha   90.00
_cell.angle_beta   90.00
_cell.angle_gamma   90.00
#
_symmetry.space_group_name_H-M   'P 1'
#
loop_
_entity.id
_entity.type
_entity.pdbx_description
1 polymer ?
#
loop_
_entity_poly.entity_id
_entity_poly.type
_entity_poly.pdbx_seq_one_letter_code
_entity_poly.pdbx_strand_id
1 'polypeptide(L)'
;LDQYGLSDKLLARLSDQAEGIIISGPPGSGKSTLASSIANYYASQGNIVKTFESPRDLQVDKTVTQYTKLEGNFENSADILLLVRPDYTIFDEVRQREDFRVFADLRLAGVGMVGVVHANMPLDGIQRFIGKIELGMIPSVIDTVVFVKNGGVAKVYDLELKVKVPSGMVEQDLARPVIEISDFETGDLEYEIYTFGEENVIVPVEQGEEKKSGIHKLAEEKIRETIRRFDPSPQIQVLSDNNVRIRVRKDSIPSLIGKGGSTISELEKILHVHIDVEEKESAESHYSEGSGSGVDFDFSESTNSLLFDVNKRYNGRLAEIYVRDQYITTARVARHGKIKISKRSDEGRALSRSAFSKGDIDIFIKDS
;
A
#
# COMPACT_ATOMS: atom_id res chain seq x y z
N LEU A 1 -29.39 -16.26 8.66
CA LEU A 1 -28.17 -16.15 7.84
C LEU A 1 -28.52 -16.15 6.35
N ASP A 2 -29.42 -17.02 5.92
CA ASP A 2 -29.89 -17.23 4.53
C ASP A 2 -30.34 -15.97 3.79
N GLN A 3 -30.91 -14.98 4.51
CA GLN A 3 -31.37 -13.72 3.92
C GLN A 3 -30.22 -12.80 3.44
N TYR A 4 -28.98 -13.04 3.84
CA TYR A 4 -27.80 -12.29 3.37
C TYR A 4 -27.33 -12.70 1.98
N GLY A 5 -27.87 -13.79 1.41
CA GLY A 5 -27.47 -14.28 0.09
C GLY A 5 -26.00 -14.70 0.03
N LEU A 6 -25.49 -15.29 1.13
CA LEU A 6 -24.13 -15.81 1.18
C LEU A 6 -23.98 -16.93 0.16
N SER A 7 -22.80 -17.03 -0.47
CA SER A 7 -22.48 -18.15 -1.35
C SER A 7 -22.47 -19.46 -0.55
N ASP A 8 -22.84 -20.58 -1.17
CA ASP A 8 -22.76 -21.90 -0.53
C ASP A 8 -21.32 -22.20 -0.08
N LYS A 9 -20.34 -21.71 -0.84
CA LYS A 9 -18.91 -21.78 -0.54
C LYS A 9 -18.59 -21.07 0.78
N LEU A 10 -19.10 -19.84 0.97
CA LEU A 10 -18.89 -19.07 2.20
C LEU A 10 -19.64 -19.68 3.38
N LEU A 11 -20.87 -20.17 3.19
CA LEU A 11 -21.62 -20.88 4.23
C LEU A 11 -20.89 -22.13 4.73
N ALA A 12 -20.34 -22.92 3.81
CA ALA A 12 -19.51 -24.08 4.15
C ALA A 12 -18.24 -23.65 4.90
N ARG A 13 -17.55 -22.59 4.43
CA ARG A 13 -16.36 -22.03 5.11
C ARG A 13 -16.68 -21.62 6.54
N LEU A 14 -17.77 -20.89 6.76
CA LEU A 14 -18.22 -20.47 8.10
C LEU A 14 -18.59 -21.66 9.00
N SER A 15 -19.14 -22.74 8.43
CA SER A 15 -19.62 -23.88 9.22
C SER A 15 -18.50 -24.83 9.65
N ASP A 16 -17.56 -25.12 8.75
CA ASP A 16 -16.69 -26.29 8.89
C ASP A 16 -15.20 -25.97 9.09
N GLN A 17 -14.78 -24.73 8.80
CA GLN A 17 -13.35 -24.40 8.67
C GLN A 17 -12.93 -23.07 9.29
N ALA A 18 -13.79 -22.05 9.25
CA ALA A 18 -13.44 -20.71 9.70
C ALA A 18 -13.55 -20.62 11.22
N GLU A 19 -12.42 -20.37 11.85
CA GLU A 19 -12.32 -20.29 13.30
C GLU A 19 -11.87 -18.90 13.74
N GLY A 20 -11.26 -18.09 12.86
CA GLY A 20 -10.88 -16.70 13.10
C GLY A 20 -11.51 -15.77 12.07
N ILE A 21 -12.72 -15.28 12.34
CA ILE A 21 -13.49 -14.47 11.40
C ILE A 21 -13.48 -13.00 11.84
N ILE A 22 -13.15 -12.09 10.92
CA ILE A 22 -13.33 -10.65 11.13
C ILE A 22 -14.42 -10.12 10.20
N ILE A 23 -15.48 -9.57 10.79
CA ILE A 23 -16.53 -8.86 10.09
C ILE A 23 -16.18 -7.37 10.09
N SER A 24 -15.78 -6.85 8.94
CA SER A 24 -15.32 -5.48 8.77
C SER A 24 -16.29 -4.64 7.93
N GLY A 25 -16.23 -3.31 8.05
CA GLY A 25 -17.10 -2.40 7.30
C GLY A 25 -17.47 -1.10 8.03
N PRO A 26 -17.99 -0.09 7.29
CA PRO A 26 -18.25 1.22 7.86
C PRO A 26 -19.36 1.18 8.91
N PRO A 27 -19.47 2.17 9.81
CA PRO A 27 -20.60 2.28 10.73
C PRO A 27 -21.95 2.18 9.99
N GLY A 28 -22.93 1.49 10.58
CA GLY A 28 -24.25 1.30 9.96
C GLY A 28 -24.31 0.34 8.77
N SER A 29 -23.21 -0.36 8.43
CA SER A 29 -23.21 -1.28 7.27
C SER A 29 -23.95 -2.60 7.46
N GLY A 30 -24.38 -2.94 8.68
CA GLY A 30 -25.03 -4.22 9.00
C GLY A 30 -24.13 -5.28 9.67
N LYS A 31 -22.90 -4.93 10.08
CA LYS A 31 -21.95 -5.87 10.71
C LYS A 31 -22.51 -6.61 11.92
N SER A 32 -23.05 -5.89 12.92
CA SER A 32 -23.57 -6.51 14.14
C SER A 32 -24.82 -7.36 13.86
N THR A 33 -25.59 -7.03 12.82
CA THR A 33 -26.69 -7.87 12.33
C THR A 33 -26.19 -9.18 11.71
N LEU A 34 -25.10 -9.12 10.91
CA LEU A 34 -24.46 -10.33 10.38
C LEU A 34 -23.82 -11.15 11.51
N ALA A 35 -23.12 -10.51 12.45
CA ALA A 35 -22.52 -11.17 13.61
C ALA A 35 -23.58 -11.89 14.47
N SER A 36 -24.71 -11.23 14.74
CA SER A 36 -25.86 -11.84 15.43
C SER A 36 -26.42 -13.03 14.66
N SER A 37 -26.51 -12.91 13.32
CA SER A 37 -26.99 -14.00 12.46
C SER A 37 -26.07 -15.21 12.46
N ILE A 38 -24.75 -14.99 12.48
CA ILE A 38 -23.73 -16.04 12.59
C ILE A 38 -23.80 -16.70 13.98
N ALA A 39 -23.95 -15.90 15.04
CA ALA A 39 -24.10 -16.40 16.40
C ALA A 39 -25.28 -17.38 16.54
N ASN A 40 -26.45 -16.97 16.05
CA ASN A 40 -27.67 -17.80 16.10
C ASN A 40 -27.55 -19.02 15.20
N TYR A 41 -26.89 -18.89 14.04
CA TYR A 41 -26.62 -20.01 13.16
C TYR A 41 -25.75 -21.06 13.86
N TYR A 42 -24.62 -20.69 14.45
CA TYR A 42 -23.78 -21.63 15.21
C TYR A 42 -24.53 -22.24 16.40
N ALA A 43 -25.30 -21.45 17.15
CA ALA A 43 -26.11 -21.97 18.25
C ALA A 43 -27.16 -22.98 17.77
N SER A 44 -27.75 -22.77 16.59
CA SER A 44 -28.72 -23.70 15.99
C SER A 44 -28.10 -25.03 15.56
N GLN A 45 -26.79 -25.06 15.29
CA GLN A 45 -26.03 -26.28 15.00
C GLN A 45 -25.61 -27.04 16.29
N GLY A 46 -25.99 -26.53 17.46
CA GLY A 46 -25.67 -27.14 18.76
C GLY A 46 -24.38 -26.64 19.41
N ASN A 47 -23.70 -25.65 18.81
CA ASN A 47 -22.49 -25.06 19.38
C ASN A 47 -22.81 -24.20 20.61
N ILE A 48 -21.91 -24.18 21.58
CA ILE A 48 -21.93 -23.29 22.74
C ILE A 48 -21.39 -21.93 22.31
N VAL A 49 -22.29 -21.00 22.04
CA VAL A 49 -21.94 -19.64 21.58
C VAL A 49 -22.05 -18.63 22.71
N LYS A 50 -21.03 -17.77 22.82
CA LYS A 50 -20.96 -16.65 23.77
C LYS A 50 -20.74 -15.34 23.02
N THR A 51 -21.02 -14.20 23.66
CA THR A 51 -20.69 -12.88 23.10
C THR A 51 -19.89 -12.03 24.08
N PHE A 52 -19.02 -11.17 23.56
CA PHE A 52 -18.40 -10.03 24.25
C PHE A 52 -18.93 -8.75 23.64
N GLU A 53 -19.62 -7.94 24.44
CA GLU A 53 -20.22 -6.70 23.98
C GLU A 53 -20.39 -5.68 25.13
N SER A 54 -20.33 -4.40 24.78
CA SER A 54 -20.47 -3.29 25.73
C SER A 54 -20.79 -1.99 24.97
N PRO A 55 -22.08 -1.61 24.80
CA PRO A 55 -23.29 -2.19 25.40
C PRO A 55 -23.78 -3.47 24.70
N ARG A 56 -24.86 -4.08 25.21
CA ARG A 56 -25.47 -5.28 24.63
C ARG A 56 -26.37 -4.94 23.45
N ASP A 57 -25.80 -5.00 22.24
CA ASP A 57 -26.47 -4.61 21.00
C ASP A 57 -26.81 -5.80 20.10
N LEU A 58 -26.13 -6.94 20.26
CA LEU A 58 -26.37 -8.13 19.45
C LEU A 58 -27.75 -8.72 19.71
N GLN A 59 -28.45 -9.07 18.62
CA GLN A 59 -29.80 -9.65 18.65
C GLN A 59 -29.69 -11.17 18.53
N VAL A 60 -29.44 -11.83 19.66
CA VAL A 60 -29.16 -13.27 19.72
C VAL A 60 -30.24 -14.06 20.43
N ASP A 61 -30.32 -15.34 20.11
CA ASP A 61 -31.23 -16.29 20.76
C ASP A 61 -30.89 -16.47 22.24
N LYS A 62 -31.89 -16.84 23.05
CA LYS A 62 -31.75 -17.00 24.52
C LYS A 62 -30.71 -18.07 24.93
N THR A 63 -30.34 -18.95 24.01
CA THR A 63 -29.31 -19.97 24.21
C THR A 63 -27.90 -19.38 24.20
N VAL A 64 -27.71 -18.23 23.53
CA VAL A 64 -26.45 -17.51 23.48
C VAL A 64 -26.29 -16.68 24.75
N THR A 65 -25.20 -16.90 25.48
CA THR A 65 -24.94 -16.15 26.72
C THR A 65 -24.08 -14.91 26.42
N GLN A 66 -24.58 -13.75 26.83
CA GLN A 66 -23.94 -12.47 26.56
C GLN A 66 -23.09 -11.97 27.73
N TYR A 67 -21.79 -11.83 27.50
CA TYR A 67 -20.82 -11.30 28.48
C TYR A 67 -20.52 -9.84 28.17
N THR A 68 -20.28 -9.08 29.24
CA THR A 68 -19.79 -7.71 29.17
C THR A 68 -18.50 -7.60 29.96
N LYS A 69 -17.88 -6.42 29.95
CA LYS A 69 -16.63 -6.15 30.64
C LYS A 69 -16.73 -6.44 32.14
N LEU A 70 -16.08 -7.52 32.58
CA LEU A 70 -15.92 -7.83 33.99
C LEU A 70 -14.92 -6.86 34.63
N GLU A 71 -15.35 -6.15 35.67
CA GLU A 71 -14.57 -5.08 36.31
C GLU A 71 -14.06 -4.02 35.32
N GLY A 72 -14.79 -3.80 34.22
CA GLY A 72 -14.44 -2.80 33.21
C GLY A 72 -13.42 -3.26 32.16
N ASN A 73 -12.97 -4.54 32.16
CA ASN A 73 -12.05 -5.09 31.17
C ASN A 73 -12.56 -6.41 30.55
N PHE A 74 -12.35 -6.59 29.24
CA PHE A 74 -12.63 -7.84 28.56
C PHE A 74 -11.57 -8.93 28.83
N GLU A 75 -10.34 -8.59 29.21
CA GLU A 75 -9.32 -9.57 29.63
C GLU A 75 -9.83 -10.43 30.79
N ASN A 76 -10.39 -9.80 31.83
CA ASN A 76 -11.01 -10.51 32.96
C ASN A 76 -12.18 -11.41 32.53
N SER A 77 -12.91 -11.00 31.48
CA SER A 77 -14.02 -11.79 30.92
C SER A 77 -13.49 -12.98 30.13
N ALA A 78 -12.35 -12.80 29.45
CA ALA A 78 -11.66 -13.83 28.70
C ALA A 78 -11.12 -14.94 29.61
N ASP A 79 -10.59 -14.59 30.79
CA ASP A 79 -10.16 -15.57 31.79
C ASP A 79 -11.29 -16.54 32.18
N ILE A 80 -12.52 -16.05 32.33
CA ILE A 80 -13.69 -16.89 32.57
C ILE A 80 -14.00 -17.76 31.35
N LEU A 81 -13.95 -17.20 30.14
CA LEU A 81 -14.21 -17.97 28.93
C LEU A 81 -13.18 -19.07 28.69
N LEU A 82 -11.92 -18.87 29.06
CA LEU A 82 -10.89 -19.92 29.00
C LEU A 82 -11.19 -21.11 29.92
N LEU A 83 -11.96 -20.89 31.00
CA LEU A 83 -12.45 -21.96 31.88
C LEU A 83 -13.69 -22.68 31.33
N VAL A 84 -14.60 -21.91 30.71
CA VAL A 84 -15.86 -22.46 30.16
C VAL A 84 -15.65 -23.14 28.80
N ARG A 85 -14.64 -22.70 28.04
CA ARG A 85 -14.28 -23.16 26.69
C ARG A 85 -15.49 -23.26 25.76
N PRO A 86 -16.11 -22.12 25.40
CA PRO A 86 -17.16 -22.14 24.39
C PRO A 86 -16.60 -22.55 23.03
N ASP A 87 -17.45 -23.09 22.17
CA ASP A 87 -17.06 -23.41 20.79
C ASP A 87 -16.82 -22.12 20.00
N TYR A 88 -17.68 -21.11 20.19
CA TYR A 88 -17.55 -19.80 19.54
C TYR A 88 -17.80 -18.62 20.48
N THR A 89 -17.04 -17.54 20.28
CA THR A 89 -17.25 -16.24 20.91
C THR A 89 -17.36 -15.13 19.86
N ILE A 90 -18.46 -14.38 19.91
CA ILE A 90 -18.70 -13.22 19.07
C ILE A 90 -18.24 -11.97 19.83
N PHE A 91 -17.22 -11.29 19.35
CA PHE A 91 -16.70 -10.07 19.94
C PHE A 91 -17.23 -8.87 19.16
N ASP A 92 -18.29 -8.23 19.68
CA ASP A 92 -18.85 -7.02 19.09
C ASP A 92 -17.93 -5.83 19.42
N GLU A 93 -17.51 -5.13 18.38
CA GLU A 93 -16.62 -3.97 18.41
C GLU A 93 -15.21 -4.21 19.01
N VAL A 94 -14.33 -4.88 18.25
CA VAL A 94 -12.89 -4.94 18.55
C VAL A 94 -12.22 -3.62 18.15
N ARG A 95 -11.73 -2.86 19.13
CA ARG A 95 -11.25 -1.48 18.87
C ARG A 95 -9.96 -1.14 19.60
N GLN A 96 -9.84 -1.50 20.86
CA GLN A 96 -8.71 -1.13 21.71
C GLN A 96 -7.57 -2.14 21.55
N ARG A 97 -6.36 -1.77 21.95
CA ARG A 97 -5.18 -2.63 21.80
C ARG A 97 -5.36 -3.97 22.52
N GLU A 98 -5.98 -3.91 23.69
CA GLU A 98 -6.27 -5.00 24.59
C GLU A 98 -7.29 -5.96 23.96
N ASP A 99 -8.30 -5.44 23.26
CA ASP A 99 -9.31 -6.26 22.58
C ASP A 99 -8.68 -7.19 21.52
N PHE A 100 -7.69 -6.70 20.75
CA PHE A 100 -6.98 -7.52 19.76
C PHE A 100 -6.18 -8.66 20.41
N ARG A 101 -5.61 -8.43 21.60
CA ARG A 101 -4.90 -9.46 22.35
C ARG A 101 -5.86 -10.50 22.90
N VAL A 102 -6.95 -10.06 23.53
CA VAL A 102 -8.02 -10.95 24.01
C VAL A 102 -8.55 -11.82 22.87
N PHE A 103 -8.77 -11.24 21.70
CA PHE A 103 -9.20 -11.97 20.51
C PHE A 103 -8.19 -13.07 20.14
N ALA A 104 -6.90 -12.71 20.07
CA ALA A 104 -5.84 -13.65 19.73
C ALA A 104 -5.67 -14.76 20.78
N ASP A 105 -5.70 -14.43 22.07
CA ASP A 105 -5.50 -15.38 23.16
C ASP A 105 -6.61 -16.43 23.20
N LEU A 106 -7.88 -16.00 23.07
CA LEU A 106 -9.02 -16.93 22.98
C LEU A 106 -8.92 -17.82 21.73
N ARG A 107 -8.53 -17.22 20.60
CA ARG A 107 -8.41 -17.96 19.34
C ARG A 107 -7.31 -19.01 19.39
N LEU A 108 -6.14 -18.66 19.92
CA LEU A 108 -5.00 -19.57 20.10
C LEU A 108 -5.28 -20.64 21.16
N ALA A 109 -6.19 -20.39 22.09
CA ALA A 109 -6.69 -21.39 23.04
C ALA A 109 -7.71 -22.37 22.42
N GLY A 110 -8.04 -22.22 21.14
CA GLY A 110 -8.94 -23.10 20.39
C GLY A 110 -10.41 -22.67 20.40
N VAL A 111 -10.73 -21.46 20.84
CA VAL A 111 -12.08 -20.91 20.75
C VAL A 111 -12.28 -20.31 19.36
N GLY A 112 -13.37 -20.64 18.68
CA GLY A 112 -13.75 -19.98 17.43
C GLY A 112 -14.15 -18.52 17.70
N MET A 113 -13.55 -17.57 16.98
CA MET A 113 -13.74 -16.14 17.21
C MET A 113 -14.39 -15.47 16.01
N VAL A 114 -15.40 -14.63 16.26
CA VAL A 114 -16.00 -13.74 15.27
C VAL A 114 -15.91 -12.31 15.79
N GLY A 115 -15.04 -11.50 15.22
CA GLY A 115 -14.77 -10.13 15.66
C GLY A 115 -15.39 -9.10 14.74
N VAL A 116 -16.05 -8.09 15.31
CA VAL A 116 -16.61 -6.97 14.53
C VAL A 116 -15.66 -5.78 14.58
N VAL A 117 -15.23 -5.29 13.42
CA VAL A 117 -14.27 -4.19 13.32
C VAL A 117 -14.82 -3.08 12.41
N HIS A 118 -14.70 -1.83 12.84
CA HIS A 118 -14.98 -0.69 11.97
C HIS A 118 -13.86 -0.49 10.94
N ALA A 119 -14.21 -0.52 9.67
CA ALA A 119 -13.25 -0.41 8.57
C ALA A 119 -13.88 0.31 7.38
N ASN A 120 -13.12 1.15 6.68
CA ASN A 120 -13.61 1.78 5.45
C ASN A 120 -13.26 0.94 4.21
N MET A 121 -12.19 0.16 4.30
CA MET A 121 -11.76 -0.79 3.29
C MET A 121 -11.64 -2.20 3.89
N PRO A 122 -11.83 -3.27 3.08
CA PRO A 122 -11.69 -4.66 3.54
C PRO A 122 -10.38 -4.93 4.29
N LEU A 123 -9.27 -4.39 3.79
CA LEU A 123 -7.91 -4.60 4.32
C LEU A 123 -7.68 -3.95 5.70
N ASP A 124 -8.41 -2.88 6.04
CA ASP A 124 -8.25 -2.18 7.33
C ASP A 124 -8.55 -3.12 8.51
N GLY A 125 -9.41 -4.12 8.30
CA GLY A 125 -9.72 -5.14 9.30
C GLY A 125 -8.49 -5.92 9.74
N ILE A 126 -7.64 -6.32 8.79
CA ILE A 126 -6.39 -7.05 9.04
C ILE A 126 -5.31 -6.10 9.57
N GLN A 127 -5.20 -4.92 8.98
CA GLN A 127 -4.20 -3.90 9.35
C GLN A 127 -4.18 -3.57 10.83
N ARG A 128 -5.35 -3.57 11.48
CA ARG A 128 -5.47 -3.28 12.91
C ARG A 128 -4.80 -4.32 13.82
N PHE A 129 -4.63 -5.55 13.34
CA PHE A 129 -3.93 -6.61 14.07
C PHE A 129 -2.41 -6.52 13.88
N ILE A 130 -1.93 -5.91 12.79
CA ILE A 130 -0.50 -5.75 12.51
C ILE A 130 0.14 -4.88 13.60
N GLY A 131 1.22 -5.40 14.19
CA GLY A 131 1.92 -4.74 15.29
C GLY A 131 1.20 -4.82 16.65
N LYS A 132 0.02 -5.44 16.72
CA LYS A 132 -0.65 -5.81 17.97
C LYS A 132 -0.37 -7.27 18.33
N ILE A 133 -0.29 -8.11 17.30
CA ILE A 133 0.16 -9.50 17.36
C ILE A 133 1.32 -9.72 16.38
N GLU A 134 2.08 -10.80 16.60
CA GLU A 134 3.18 -11.18 15.70
C GLU A 134 2.63 -11.56 14.32
N LEU A 135 3.33 -11.14 13.27
CA LEU A 135 2.89 -11.32 11.88
C LEU A 135 2.59 -12.79 11.56
N GLY A 136 3.49 -13.70 11.93
CA GLY A 136 3.33 -15.13 11.70
C GLY A 136 2.14 -15.77 12.42
N MET A 137 1.59 -15.12 13.45
CA MET A 137 0.39 -15.60 14.15
C MET A 137 -0.91 -15.12 13.52
N ILE A 138 -0.87 -14.09 12.65
CA ILE A 138 -2.11 -13.50 12.09
C ILE A 138 -2.97 -14.55 11.39
N PRO A 139 -2.49 -15.42 10.50
CA PRO A 139 -3.35 -16.40 9.82
C PRO A 139 -3.95 -17.45 10.77
N SER A 140 -3.27 -17.76 11.87
CA SER A 140 -3.81 -18.64 12.92
C SER A 140 -4.88 -17.95 13.77
N VAL A 141 -4.85 -16.62 13.85
CA VAL A 141 -5.82 -15.82 14.59
C VAL A 141 -7.00 -15.37 13.72
N ILE A 142 -6.73 -15.03 12.46
CA ILE A 142 -7.68 -14.52 11.48
C ILE A 142 -7.42 -15.26 10.19
N ASP A 143 -8.34 -16.15 9.83
CA ASP A 143 -8.28 -16.89 8.59
C ASP A 143 -9.26 -16.33 7.54
N THR A 144 -10.31 -15.65 7.99
CA THR A 144 -11.38 -15.15 7.11
C THR A 144 -11.75 -13.71 7.44
N VAL A 145 -11.84 -12.84 6.44
CA VAL A 145 -12.31 -11.45 6.60
C VAL A 145 -13.52 -11.20 5.72
N VAL A 146 -14.65 -10.87 6.33
CA VAL A 146 -15.91 -10.59 5.66
C VAL A 146 -16.18 -9.09 5.69
N PHE A 147 -16.06 -8.42 4.55
CA PHE A 147 -16.35 -6.99 4.43
C PHE A 147 -17.82 -6.75 4.09
N VAL A 148 -18.53 -6.03 4.97
CA VAL A 148 -19.95 -5.74 4.87
C VAL A 148 -20.18 -4.28 4.50
N LYS A 149 -20.95 -4.05 3.44
CA LYS A 149 -21.31 -2.71 2.95
C LYS A 149 -22.78 -2.70 2.54
N ASN A 150 -23.50 -1.64 2.90
CA ASN A 150 -24.92 -1.44 2.54
C ASN A 150 -25.83 -2.63 2.88
N GLY A 151 -25.58 -3.32 4.00
CA GLY A 151 -26.39 -4.47 4.44
C GLY A 151 -26.05 -5.81 3.76
N GLY A 152 -25.04 -5.88 2.90
CA GLY A 152 -24.61 -7.10 2.23
C GLY A 152 -23.11 -7.37 2.36
N VAL A 153 -22.71 -8.62 2.13
CA VAL A 153 -21.29 -9.00 2.01
C VAL A 153 -20.79 -8.54 0.66
N ALA A 154 -19.79 -7.66 0.66
CA ALA A 154 -19.25 -7.03 -0.55
C ALA A 154 -17.91 -7.64 -0.99
N LYS A 155 -17.13 -8.20 -0.06
CA LYS A 155 -15.84 -8.87 -0.32
C LYS A 155 -15.56 -9.85 0.81
N VAL A 156 -14.94 -10.98 0.47
CA VAL A 156 -14.40 -11.91 1.47
C VAL A 156 -12.95 -12.20 1.12
N TYR A 157 -12.08 -12.15 2.12
CA TYR A 157 -10.69 -12.57 1.98
C TYR A 157 -10.40 -13.81 2.80
N ASP A 158 -9.52 -14.63 2.23
CA ASP A 158 -8.86 -15.74 2.89
C ASP A 158 -7.39 -15.37 3.15
N LEU A 159 -6.88 -15.76 4.32
CA LEU A 159 -5.52 -15.48 4.73
C LEU A 159 -4.73 -16.78 4.89
N GLU A 160 -3.58 -16.86 4.24
CA GLU A 160 -2.70 -18.04 4.32
C GLU A 160 -1.25 -17.62 4.56
N LEU A 161 -0.55 -18.33 5.46
CA LEU A 161 0.89 -18.14 5.66
C LEU A 161 1.67 -19.04 4.70
N LYS A 162 2.55 -18.46 3.87
CA LYS A 162 3.49 -19.19 3.02
C LYS A 162 4.92 -18.73 3.24
N VAL A 163 5.87 -19.63 3.02
CA VAL A 163 7.30 -19.27 2.96
C VAL A 163 7.68 -19.20 1.49
N LYS A 164 7.83 -17.98 0.96
CA LYS A 164 8.15 -17.74 -0.46
C LYS A 164 8.96 -16.45 -0.64
N VAL A 165 9.40 -16.19 -1.87
CA VAL A 165 9.88 -14.87 -2.29
C VAL A 165 8.65 -13.99 -2.57
N PRO A 166 8.52 -12.80 -1.95
CA PRO A 166 7.39 -11.91 -2.19
C PRO A 166 7.23 -11.45 -3.64
N SER A 167 6.01 -11.10 -4.03
CA SER A 167 5.70 -10.60 -5.36
C SER A 167 6.43 -9.28 -5.66
N GLY A 168 7.08 -9.22 -6.82
CA GLY A 168 7.88 -8.07 -7.24
C GLY A 168 9.32 -8.06 -6.73
N MET A 169 9.75 -9.10 -6.02
CA MET A 169 11.16 -9.36 -5.66
C MET A 169 11.80 -10.35 -6.63
N VAL A 170 13.13 -10.42 -6.65
CA VAL A 170 13.88 -11.31 -7.56
C VAL A 170 14.15 -12.63 -6.83
N GLU A 171 14.26 -13.75 -7.56
CA GLU A 171 14.56 -15.07 -6.97
C GLU A 171 15.88 -15.13 -6.17
N GLN A 172 16.77 -14.15 -6.34
CA GLN A 172 17.99 -14.02 -5.54
C GLN A 172 17.72 -13.52 -4.10
N ASP A 173 16.53 -12.97 -3.84
CA ASP A 173 16.09 -12.57 -2.52
C ASP A 173 15.69 -13.80 -1.68
N LEU A 174 15.98 -13.77 -0.38
CA LEU A 174 15.70 -14.90 0.51
C LEU A 174 14.20 -15.06 0.76
N ALA A 175 13.74 -16.30 0.64
CA ALA A 175 12.39 -16.70 1.02
C ALA A 175 12.11 -16.37 2.50
N ARG A 176 10.93 -15.85 2.78
CA ARG A 176 10.50 -15.45 4.13
C ARG A 176 9.03 -15.77 4.35
N PRO A 177 8.55 -15.71 5.61
CA PRO A 177 7.13 -15.78 5.88
C PRO A 177 6.38 -14.60 5.23
N VAL A 178 5.42 -14.91 4.39
CA VAL A 178 4.51 -13.99 3.69
C VAL A 178 3.08 -14.43 3.98
N ILE A 179 2.25 -13.51 4.42
CA ILE A 179 0.81 -13.73 4.49
C ILE A 179 0.23 -13.36 3.14
N GLU A 180 -0.36 -14.32 2.46
CA GLU A 180 -1.15 -14.10 1.25
C GLU A 180 -2.58 -13.75 1.64
N ILE A 181 -3.13 -12.69 1.04
CA ILE A 181 -4.53 -12.30 1.16
C ILE A 181 -5.16 -12.47 -0.23
N SER A 182 -6.03 -13.45 -0.36
CA SER A 182 -6.69 -13.78 -1.62
C SER A 182 -8.18 -13.53 -1.55
N ASP A 183 -8.80 -13.14 -2.66
CA ASP A 183 -10.26 -13.12 -2.78
C ASP A 183 -10.79 -14.53 -2.56
N PHE A 184 -11.70 -14.69 -1.59
CA PHE A 184 -12.20 -16.00 -1.21
C PHE A 184 -13.07 -16.63 -2.30
N GLU A 185 -13.78 -15.83 -3.10
CA GLU A 185 -14.67 -16.34 -4.14
C GLU A 185 -13.87 -16.79 -5.37
N THR A 186 -12.95 -15.95 -5.86
CA THR A 186 -12.16 -16.22 -7.07
C THR A 186 -10.87 -16.98 -6.82
N GLY A 187 -10.29 -16.87 -5.62
CA GLY A 187 -8.96 -17.40 -5.28
C GLY A 187 -7.80 -16.51 -5.75
N ASP A 188 -8.08 -15.32 -6.27
CA ASP A 188 -7.03 -14.42 -6.77
C ASP A 188 -6.25 -13.81 -5.61
N LEU A 189 -4.93 -13.95 -5.64
CA LEU A 189 -4.03 -13.25 -4.73
C LEU A 189 -4.06 -11.75 -5.00
N GLU A 190 -4.55 -10.97 -4.04
CA GLU A 190 -4.67 -9.51 -4.19
C GLU A 190 -3.63 -8.74 -3.36
N TYR A 191 -3.23 -9.28 -2.21
CA TYR A 191 -2.24 -8.63 -1.34
C TYR A 191 -1.30 -9.62 -0.68
N GLU A 192 -0.11 -9.14 -0.34
CA GLU A 192 0.86 -9.84 0.49
C GLU A 192 1.23 -8.97 1.69
N ILE A 193 1.40 -9.60 2.86
CA ILE A 193 1.95 -8.95 4.06
C ILE A 193 3.24 -9.65 4.43
N TYR A 194 4.31 -8.88 4.59
CA TYR A 194 5.59 -9.40 5.04
C TYR A 194 6.42 -8.32 5.72
N THR A 195 7.48 -8.74 6.38
CA THR A 195 8.43 -7.84 7.03
C THR A 195 9.52 -7.43 6.03
N PHE A 196 9.71 -6.12 5.88
CA PHE A 196 10.79 -5.51 5.12
C PHE A 196 11.63 -4.65 6.07
N GLY A 197 12.89 -5.04 6.29
CA GLY A 197 13.71 -4.49 7.38
C GLY A 197 13.07 -4.80 8.74
N GLU A 198 12.68 -3.75 9.47
CA GLU A 198 11.98 -3.85 10.77
C GLU A 198 10.47 -3.50 10.68
N GLU A 199 9.96 -3.20 9.48
CA GLU A 199 8.59 -2.76 9.28
C GLU A 199 7.74 -3.83 8.57
N ASN A 200 6.50 -4.01 9.04
CA ASN A 200 5.53 -4.85 8.34
C ASN A 200 4.85 -4.03 7.25
N VAL A 201 4.92 -4.49 6.01
CA VAL A 201 4.35 -3.82 4.84
C VAL A 201 3.24 -4.66 4.23
N ILE A 202 2.23 -4.00 3.68
CA ILE A 202 1.18 -4.65 2.88
C ILE A 202 1.32 -4.18 1.44
N VAL A 203 1.31 -5.14 0.52
CA VAL A 203 1.69 -4.94 -0.87
C VAL A 203 0.59 -5.50 -1.75
N PRO A 204 -0.01 -4.70 -2.65
CA PRO A 204 -0.92 -5.24 -3.64
C PRO A 204 -0.16 -6.07 -4.68
N VAL A 205 -0.72 -7.22 -5.05
CA VAL A 205 -0.21 -8.08 -6.11
C VAL A 205 -0.92 -7.70 -7.40
N GLU A 206 -0.25 -6.94 -8.27
CA GLU A 206 -0.77 -6.67 -9.61
C GLU A 206 -0.52 -7.91 -10.49
N GLN A 207 -1.58 -8.57 -10.97
CA GLN A 207 -1.46 -9.59 -12.01
C GLN A 207 -1.14 -8.90 -13.35
N GLY A 208 0.15 -8.79 -13.66
CA GLY A 208 0.65 -8.27 -14.92
C GLY A 208 2.14 -8.03 -14.87
N GLU A 209 2.89 -8.64 -15.79
CA GLU A 209 4.29 -8.30 -16.02
C GLU A 209 4.41 -6.78 -16.23
N GLU A 210 5.40 -6.17 -15.57
CA GLU A 210 5.79 -4.76 -15.68
C GLU A 210 4.89 -3.72 -14.99
N LYS A 211 5.07 -3.59 -13.67
CA LYS A 211 5.19 -2.27 -13.02
C LYS A 211 6.06 -2.41 -11.78
N LYS A 212 7.17 -1.66 -11.78
CA LYS A 212 8.12 -1.56 -10.66
C LYS A 212 7.35 -1.37 -9.35
N SER A 213 7.46 -2.36 -8.48
CA SER A 213 6.71 -2.59 -7.23
C SER A 213 6.53 -1.31 -6.40
N GLY A 214 5.33 -1.12 -5.83
CA GLY A 214 5.04 -0.03 -4.88
C GLY A 214 5.99 -0.01 -3.68
N ILE A 215 6.63 -1.13 -3.35
CA ILE A 215 7.65 -1.24 -2.32
C ILE A 215 8.95 -0.58 -2.75
N HIS A 216 9.36 -0.73 -4.01
CA HIS A 216 10.50 0.03 -4.51
C HIS A 216 10.24 1.52 -4.39
N LYS A 217 9.01 1.99 -4.63
CA LYS A 217 8.65 3.41 -4.43
C LYS A 217 8.72 3.81 -2.95
N LEU A 218 8.23 2.98 -2.02
CA LEU A 218 8.28 3.27 -0.57
C LEU A 218 9.71 3.26 -0.03
N ALA A 219 10.50 2.25 -0.39
CA ALA A 219 11.91 2.16 -0.04
C ALA A 219 12.70 3.33 -0.66
N GLU A 220 12.46 3.63 -1.94
CA GLU A 220 13.05 4.78 -2.63
C GLU A 220 12.71 6.09 -1.93
N GLU A 221 11.47 6.29 -1.47
CA GLU A 221 11.06 7.50 -0.77
C GLU A 221 11.77 7.66 0.59
N LYS A 222 11.83 6.60 1.41
CA LYS A 222 12.53 6.59 2.70
C LYS A 222 14.03 6.82 2.56
N ILE A 223 14.65 6.19 1.57
CA ILE A 223 16.07 6.39 1.25
C ILE A 223 16.28 7.82 0.74
N ARG A 224 15.39 8.34 -0.11
CA ARG A 224 15.45 9.71 -0.64
C ARG A 224 15.38 10.75 0.47
N GLU A 225 14.50 10.60 1.44
CA GLU A 225 14.44 11.49 2.61
C GLU A 225 15.73 11.51 3.41
N THR A 226 16.35 10.34 3.59
CA THR A 226 17.60 10.20 4.34
C THR A 226 18.78 10.84 3.59
N ILE A 227 18.82 10.72 2.27
CA ILE A 227 19.92 11.22 1.42
C ILE A 227 19.77 12.69 1.04
N ARG A 228 18.54 13.26 1.12
CA ARG A 228 18.24 14.67 0.82
C ARG A 228 19.14 15.68 1.52
N ARG A 229 19.67 15.34 2.69
CA ARG A 229 20.61 16.17 3.46
C ARG A 229 21.98 16.34 2.78
N PHE A 230 22.34 15.44 1.86
CA PHE A 230 23.60 15.46 1.11
C PHE A 230 23.42 15.88 -0.34
N ASP A 231 22.35 15.43 -1.00
CA ASP A 231 21.97 15.80 -2.36
C ASP A 231 20.46 16.10 -2.39
N PRO A 232 20.02 17.31 -2.80
CA PRO A 232 18.59 17.63 -2.95
C PRO A 232 17.85 16.75 -3.97
N SER A 233 18.56 16.12 -4.90
CA SER A 233 17.97 15.37 -6.04
C SER A 233 18.72 14.06 -6.35
N PRO A 234 18.83 13.12 -5.37
CA PRO A 234 19.54 11.87 -5.57
C PRO A 234 18.73 10.96 -6.50
N GLN A 235 19.42 10.26 -7.40
CA GLN A 235 18.84 9.17 -8.18
C GLN A 235 19.05 7.88 -7.39
N ILE A 236 17.97 7.18 -7.04
CA ILE A 236 18.03 5.97 -6.22
C ILE A 236 17.52 4.81 -7.06
N GLN A 237 18.31 3.75 -7.11
CA GLN A 237 17.96 2.50 -7.76
C GLN A 237 18.11 1.38 -6.74
N VAL A 238 16.99 0.80 -6.31
CA VAL A 238 16.99 -0.39 -5.46
C VAL A 238 17.35 -1.58 -6.36
N LEU A 239 18.49 -2.22 -6.10
CA LEU A 239 18.99 -3.36 -6.88
C LEU A 239 18.50 -4.70 -6.32
N SER A 240 18.31 -4.77 -4.99
CA SER A 240 17.78 -5.93 -4.24
C SER A 240 17.36 -5.47 -2.83
N ASP A 241 16.89 -6.39 -1.98
CA ASP A 241 16.50 -6.12 -0.59
C ASP A 241 17.57 -5.43 0.25
N ASN A 242 18.81 -5.81 0.03
CA ASN A 242 19.93 -5.36 0.82
C ASN A 242 20.91 -4.50 0.02
N ASN A 243 20.69 -4.24 -1.27
CA ASN A 243 21.62 -3.42 -2.07
C ASN A 243 20.88 -2.29 -2.77
N VAL A 244 21.36 -1.07 -2.54
CA VAL A 244 20.83 0.14 -3.16
C VAL A 244 21.96 0.88 -3.85
N ARG A 245 21.72 1.30 -5.08
CA ARG A 245 22.60 2.20 -5.81
C ARG A 245 22.08 3.62 -5.72
N ILE A 246 22.94 4.53 -5.27
CA ILE A 246 22.63 5.93 -5.07
C ILE A 246 23.56 6.76 -5.93
N ARG A 247 22.97 7.44 -6.91
CA ARG A 247 23.64 8.37 -7.81
C ARG A 247 23.45 9.79 -7.30
N VAL A 248 24.55 10.42 -6.89
CA VAL A 248 24.57 11.78 -6.35
C VAL A 248 25.52 12.67 -7.13
N ARG A 249 25.34 13.99 -7.01
CA ARG A 249 26.26 14.95 -7.63
C ARG A 249 27.68 14.76 -7.11
N LYS A 250 28.68 15.04 -7.96
CA LYS A 250 30.11 14.87 -7.67
C LYS A 250 30.57 15.52 -6.36
N ASP A 251 30.02 16.70 -6.05
CA ASP A 251 30.29 17.48 -4.84
C ASP A 251 29.69 16.86 -3.58
N SER A 252 28.66 16.03 -3.70
CA SER A 252 27.99 15.32 -2.60
C SER A 252 28.63 13.97 -2.25
N ILE A 253 29.43 13.36 -3.15
CA ILE A 253 30.05 12.04 -2.91
C ILE A 253 30.96 12.03 -1.67
N PRO A 254 31.89 13.00 -1.46
CA PRO A 254 32.82 12.94 -0.33
C PRO A 254 32.12 13.08 1.03
N SER A 255 31.03 13.86 1.10
CA SER A 255 30.25 14.05 2.33
C SER A 255 29.32 12.88 2.62
N LEU A 256 28.82 12.21 1.58
CA LEU A 256 27.99 11.02 1.71
C LEU A 256 28.80 9.80 2.16
N ILE A 257 30.00 9.60 1.62
CA ILE A 257 30.92 8.51 2.04
C ILE A 257 31.50 8.80 3.43
N GLY A 258 31.93 10.04 3.68
CA GLY A 258 32.57 10.46 4.92
C GLY A 258 34.04 10.01 5.01
N LYS A 259 34.77 10.52 6.03
CA LYS A 259 36.20 10.22 6.22
C LYS A 259 36.39 8.74 6.52
N GLY A 260 37.01 8.00 5.59
CA GLY A 260 37.22 6.56 5.72
C GLY A 260 35.94 5.72 5.66
N GLY A 261 34.86 6.24 5.06
CA GLY A 261 33.59 5.51 4.92
C GLY A 261 32.70 5.52 6.17
N SER A 262 32.99 6.37 7.16
CA SER A 262 32.24 6.41 8.43
C SER A 262 30.75 6.74 8.24
N THR A 263 30.44 7.66 7.33
CA THR A 263 29.08 8.19 7.15
C THR A 263 28.22 7.23 6.35
N ILE A 264 28.78 6.60 5.31
CA ILE A 264 28.07 5.54 4.58
C ILE A 264 27.84 4.32 5.46
N SER A 265 28.83 3.89 6.24
CA SER A 265 28.66 2.75 7.17
C SER A 265 27.57 2.99 8.22
N GLU A 266 27.39 4.24 8.66
CA GLU A 266 26.31 4.63 9.57
C GLU A 266 24.94 4.63 8.87
N LEU A 267 24.88 5.15 7.64
CA LEU A 267 23.67 5.11 6.81
C LEU A 267 23.23 3.68 6.49
N GLU A 268 24.17 2.79 6.17
CA GLU A 268 23.91 1.37 5.93
C GLU A 268 23.35 0.68 7.17
N LYS A 269 23.86 1.00 8.37
CA LYS A 269 23.33 0.48 9.64
C LYS A 269 21.93 0.99 9.95
N ILE A 270 21.63 2.26 9.65
CA ILE A 270 20.31 2.87 9.89
C ILE A 270 19.27 2.35 8.89
N LEU A 271 19.68 2.19 7.63
CA LEU A 271 18.79 1.77 6.55
C LEU A 271 18.73 0.25 6.39
N HIS A 272 19.60 -0.49 7.09
CA HIS A 272 19.75 -1.95 7.00
C HIS A 272 20.00 -2.47 5.58
N VAL A 273 20.68 -1.67 4.75
CA VAL A 273 21.04 -1.99 3.36
C VAL A 273 22.49 -1.60 3.08
N HIS A 274 23.13 -2.26 2.12
CA HIS A 274 24.39 -1.89 1.52
C HIS A 274 24.18 -0.81 0.44
N ILE A 275 25.03 0.22 0.44
CA ILE A 275 24.89 1.40 -0.40
C ILE A 275 26.07 1.49 -1.37
N ASP A 276 25.77 1.39 -2.66
CA ASP A 276 26.70 1.65 -3.75
C ASP A 276 26.54 3.12 -4.21
N VAL A 277 27.61 3.92 -4.11
CA VAL A 277 27.57 5.35 -4.43
C VAL A 277 28.23 5.61 -5.77
N GLU A 278 27.46 6.13 -6.72
CA GLU A 278 27.94 6.52 -8.04
C GLU A 278 27.81 8.04 -8.24
N GLU A 279 28.68 8.58 -9.10
CA GLU A 279 28.48 9.92 -9.63
C GLU A 279 27.26 9.90 -10.56
N LYS A 280 26.31 10.80 -10.30
CA LYS A 280 25.20 11.06 -11.22
C LYS A 280 25.81 11.51 -12.55
N GLU A 281 25.59 10.74 -13.61
CA GLU A 281 26.01 11.11 -14.95
C GLU A 281 25.53 12.53 -15.23
N SER A 282 26.47 13.46 -15.35
CA SER A 282 26.18 14.76 -15.93
C SER A 282 25.57 14.47 -17.29
N ALA A 283 24.38 15.02 -17.54
CA ALA A 283 23.67 14.86 -18.81
C ALA A 283 24.51 15.43 -19.95
N GLU A 284 25.48 14.65 -20.41
CA GLU A 284 26.12 14.75 -21.69
C GLU A 284 25.81 13.44 -22.39
N SER A 285 24.76 13.50 -23.21
CA SER A 285 24.41 12.59 -24.30
C SER A 285 24.28 11.11 -23.95
N HIS A 286 23.05 10.58 -23.97
CA HIS A 286 22.72 9.46 -24.86
C HIS A 286 21.21 9.33 -25.07
N TYR A 287 20.85 9.46 -26.35
CA TYR A 287 19.58 9.09 -26.95
C TYR A 287 19.28 7.59 -26.77
N SER A 288 18.04 7.24 -26.43
CA SER A 288 17.30 6.04 -26.88
C SER A 288 15.84 6.17 -26.40
N GLU A 289 14.91 6.62 -27.26
CA GLU A 289 13.91 5.79 -27.98
C GLU A 289 12.97 5.01 -27.03
N GLY A 290 11.65 5.26 -26.94
CA GLY A 290 10.72 6.18 -27.60
C GLY A 290 9.52 6.39 -26.66
N SER A 291 8.81 7.50 -26.69
CA SER A 291 7.79 7.81 -27.70
C SER A 291 7.56 9.31 -27.77
N GLY A 292 7.78 9.89 -28.96
CA GLY A 292 7.87 11.33 -29.19
C GLY A 292 9.34 11.73 -29.20
N SER A 293 9.97 11.82 -30.37
CA SER A 293 11.33 12.34 -30.47
C SER A 293 11.33 13.79 -30.01
N GLY A 294 11.96 14.07 -28.86
CA GLY A 294 12.30 15.43 -28.47
C GLY A 294 13.00 16.11 -29.65
N VAL A 295 12.60 17.33 -29.96
CA VAL A 295 13.12 18.07 -31.11
C VAL A 295 14.15 19.07 -30.64
N ASP A 296 15.33 19.04 -31.27
CA ASP A 296 16.33 20.09 -31.09
C ASP A 296 15.73 21.46 -31.45
N PHE A 297 15.91 22.41 -30.56
CA PHE A 297 15.48 23.79 -30.72
C PHE A 297 16.56 24.75 -30.28
N ASP A 298 16.53 25.97 -30.80
CA ASP A 298 17.25 27.09 -30.21
C ASP A 298 16.31 27.96 -29.37
N PHE A 299 16.75 28.26 -28.15
CA PHE A 299 16.01 29.10 -27.22
C PHE A 299 16.61 30.49 -27.18
N SER A 300 15.75 31.48 -27.35
CA SER A 300 16.13 32.87 -27.16
C SER A 300 15.01 33.64 -26.47
N GLU A 301 15.41 34.62 -25.67
CA GLU A 301 14.50 35.44 -24.90
C GLU A 301 14.56 36.89 -25.42
N SER A 302 13.40 37.40 -25.83
CA SER A 302 13.23 38.82 -26.16
C SER A 302 12.60 39.56 -24.96
N THR A 303 12.54 40.89 -25.03
CA THR A 303 11.98 41.74 -23.97
C THR A 303 10.55 41.34 -23.57
N ASN A 304 9.73 40.84 -24.52
CA ASN A 304 8.31 40.53 -24.27
C ASN A 304 7.90 39.09 -24.65
N SER A 305 8.81 38.25 -25.13
CA SER A 305 8.48 36.88 -25.57
C SER A 305 9.63 35.90 -25.45
N LEU A 306 9.28 34.63 -25.22
CA LEU A 306 10.14 33.47 -25.33
C LEU A 306 10.03 32.92 -26.76
N LEU A 307 11.17 32.71 -27.42
CA LEU A 307 11.25 32.18 -28.78
C LEU A 307 11.97 30.84 -28.79
N PHE A 308 11.32 29.85 -29.42
CA PHE A 308 11.89 28.55 -29.70
C PHE A 308 11.97 28.39 -31.22
N ASP A 309 13.17 28.25 -31.77
CA ASP A 309 13.41 27.95 -33.17
C ASP A 309 13.56 26.44 -33.32
N VAL A 310 12.47 25.79 -33.73
CA VAL A 310 12.45 24.38 -34.10
C VAL A 310 12.63 24.26 -35.62
N ASN A 311 13.11 23.13 -36.10
CA ASN A 311 13.36 22.97 -37.54
C ASN A 311 12.09 23.27 -38.39
N LYS A 312 12.26 23.97 -39.52
CA LYS A 312 11.20 24.37 -40.46
C LYS A 312 10.33 23.19 -40.95
N ARG A 313 10.83 21.95 -40.89
CA ARG A 313 10.07 20.74 -41.22
C ARG A 313 8.80 20.54 -40.38
N TYR A 314 8.70 21.20 -39.23
CA TYR A 314 7.56 21.08 -38.30
C TYR A 314 6.49 22.17 -38.46
N ASN A 315 6.61 23.05 -39.47
CA ASN A 315 5.64 24.12 -39.72
C ASN A 315 4.18 23.60 -39.72
N GLY A 316 3.33 24.24 -38.92
CA GLY A 316 1.90 23.90 -38.83
C GLY A 316 1.56 22.79 -37.81
N ARG A 317 2.55 22.04 -37.33
CA ARG A 317 2.36 20.99 -36.31
C ARG A 317 2.22 21.57 -34.91
N LEU A 318 1.67 20.78 -33.99
CA LEU A 318 1.58 21.12 -32.57
C LEU A 318 2.82 20.61 -31.84
N ALA A 319 3.34 21.43 -30.93
CA ALA A 319 4.49 21.16 -30.11
C ALA A 319 4.09 21.24 -28.64
N GLU A 320 4.33 20.19 -27.87
CA GLU A 320 4.19 20.17 -26.43
C GLU A 320 5.50 20.58 -25.78
N ILE A 321 5.43 21.48 -24.81
CA ILE A 321 6.59 22.06 -24.13
C ILE A 321 6.54 21.63 -22.67
N TYR A 322 7.61 21.00 -22.24
CA TYR A 322 7.82 20.50 -20.89
C TYR A 322 8.97 21.25 -20.24
N VAL A 323 8.92 21.37 -18.92
CA VAL A 323 10.04 21.83 -18.11
C VAL A 323 10.28 20.82 -17.00
N ARG A 324 11.47 20.18 -16.96
CA ARG A 324 11.81 19.12 -16.00
C ARG A 324 10.71 18.05 -15.90
N ASP A 325 10.33 17.48 -17.04
CA ASP A 325 9.29 16.47 -17.19
C ASP A 325 7.86 16.91 -16.81
N GLN A 326 7.63 18.20 -16.49
CA GLN A 326 6.29 18.74 -16.25
C GLN A 326 5.74 19.43 -17.50
N TYR A 327 4.56 19.01 -17.95
CA TYR A 327 3.87 19.65 -19.06
C TYR A 327 3.51 21.10 -18.73
N ILE A 328 3.89 22.03 -19.60
CA ILE A 328 3.54 23.46 -19.45
C ILE A 328 2.46 23.86 -20.42
N THR A 329 2.65 23.62 -21.72
CA THR A 329 1.71 24.08 -22.74
C THR A 329 1.90 23.36 -24.08
N THR A 330 0.89 23.49 -24.95
CA THR A 330 0.95 23.07 -26.34
C THR A 330 0.86 24.30 -27.23
N ALA A 331 1.80 24.48 -28.15
CA ALA A 331 1.85 25.62 -29.07
C ALA A 331 2.01 25.16 -30.52
N ARG A 332 1.43 25.90 -31.46
CA ARG A 332 1.59 25.62 -32.89
C ARG A 332 2.89 26.20 -33.42
N VAL A 333 3.63 25.41 -34.19
CA VAL A 333 4.84 25.84 -34.89
C VAL A 333 4.46 26.77 -36.04
N ALA A 334 4.85 28.03 -35.96
CA ALA A 334 4.58 29.05 -36.98
C ALA A 334 5.49 28.90 -38.21
N ARG A 335 5.27 29.74 -39.23
CA ARG A 335 6.11 29.75 -40.45
C ARG A 335 7.59 29.94 -40.08
N HIS A 336 8.45 29.20 -40.76
CA HIS A 336 9.89 29.13 -40.52
C HIS A 336 10.30 28.44 -39.21
N GLY A 337 9.46 27.58 -38.63
CA GLY A 337 9.84 26.71 -37.53
C GLY A 337 9.80 27.40 -36.15
N LYS A 338 9.13 28.54 -36.03
CA LYS A 338 9.19 29.33 -34.78
C LYS A 338 7.99 29.10 -33.89
N ILE A 339 8.24 28.85 -32.61
CA ILE A 339 7.24 28.89 -31.55
C ILE A 339 7.50 30.16 -30.74
N LYS A 340 6.48 30.99 -30.57
CA LYS A 340 6.57 32.25 -29.83
C LYS A 340 5.55 32.26 -28.70
N ILE A 341 6.02 32.39 -27.47
CA ILE A 341 5.19 32.47 -26.28
C ILE A 341 5.37 33.84 -25.63
N SER A 342 4.27 34.53 -25.35
CA SER A 342 4.31 35.84 -24.70
C SER A 342 4.66 35.68 -23.22
N LYS A 343 5.64 36.44 -22.70
CA LYS A 343 5.97 36.41 -21.25
C LYS A 343 4.83 36.89 -20.36
N ARG A 344 3.86 37.61 -20.93
CA ARG A 344 2.68 38.10 -20.22
C ARG A 344 1.56 37.07 -20.13
N SER A 345 1.62 36.01 -20.93
CA SER A 345 0.67 34.88 -20.85
C SER A 345 0.95 34.03 -19.61
N ASP A 346 -0.06 33.30 -19.13
CA ASP A 346 0.08 32.45 -17.94
C ASP A 346 1.11 31.34 -18.19
N GLU A 347 1.15 30.81 -19.40
CA GLU A 347 2.13 29.82 -19.88
C GLU A 347 3.53 30.42 -19.96
N GLY A 348 3.67 31.66 -20.44
CA GLY A 348 4.94 32.37 -20.47
C GLY A 348 5.49 32.68 -19.07
N ARG A 349 4.62 33.03 -18.12
CA ARG A 349 5.02 33.22 -16.71
C ARG A 349 5.43 31.89 -16.06
N ALA A 350 4.74 30.80 -16.39
CA ALA A 350 5.12 29.46 -15.92
C ALA A 350 6.50 29.05 -16.46
N LEU A 351 6.74 29.23 -17.76
CA LEU A 351 8.06 28.96 -18.37
C LEU A 351 9.17 29.80 -17.75
N SER A 352 8.99 31.12 -17.59
CA SER A 352 10.03 31.98 -16.99
C SER A 352 10.32 31.67 -15.51
N ARG A 353 9.38 31.07 -14.78
CA ARG A 353 9.59 30.69 -13.37
C ARG A 353 10.24 29.32 -13.21
N SER A 354 9.93 28.40 -14.12
CA SER A 354 10.30 27.00 -13.99
C SER A 354 11.56 26.64 -14.78
N ALA A 355 11.87 27.34 -15.87
CA ALA A 355 13.04 27.08 -16.70
C ALA A 355 14.19 28.02 -16.31
N PHE A 356 15.28 27.47 -15.78
CA PHE A 356 16.47 28.23 -15.37
C PHE A 356 17.58 28.21 -16.43
N SER A 357 17.49 27.28 -17.39
CA SER A 357 18.42 27.11 -18.51
C SER A 357 17.73 26.44 -19.71
N LYS A 358 18.36 26.47 -20.89
CA LYS A 358 17.87 25.77 -22.11
C LYS A 358 17.69 24.26 -21.87
N GLY A 359 18.55 23.65 -21.04
CA GLY A 359 18.52 22.22 -20.73
C GLY A 359 17.41 21.80 -19.76
N ASP A 360 16.65 22.75 -19.22
CA ASP A 360 15.46 22.42 -18.41
C ASP A 360 14.20 22.25 -19.27
N ILE A 361 14.24 22.55 -20.58
CA ILE A 361 13.08 22.61 -21.47
C ILE A 361 13.14 21.50 -22.51
N ASP A 362 12.06 20.72 -22.63
CA ASP A 362 11.90 19.71 -23.67
C ASP A 362 10.72 20.08 -24.58
N ILE A 363 10.89 19.89 -25.90
CA ILE A 363 9.84 20.14 -26.89
C ILE A 363 9.58 18.86 -27.70
N PHE A 364 8.33 18.38 -27.65
CA PHE A 364 7.88 17.21 -28.40
C PHE A 364 6.88 17.63 -29.46
N ILE A 365 7.08 17.20 -30.71
CA ILE A 365 6.12 17.49 -31.78
C ILE A 365 5.09 16.37 -31.82
N LYS A 366 3.81 16.70 -31.65
CA LYS A 366 2.72 15.75 -31.83
C LYS A 366 2.65 15.31 -33.30
N ASP A 367 2.73 14.01 -33.53
CA ASP A 367 2.30 13.41 -34.79
C ASP A 367 0.79 13.64 -34.94
N SER A 368 0.40 14.01 -36.16
CA SER A 368 -0.98 14.39 -36.48
C SER A 368 -1.88 13.19 -36.60
#